data_AF-A0A9E3J868-F1
#
_entry.id   AF-A0A9E3J868-F1
#
_cell.length_a   1.000
_cell.length_b   1.000
_cell.length_c   1.000
_cell.angle_alpha   90.00
_cell.angle_beta   90.00
_cell.angle_gamma   90.00
#
_symmetry.space_group_name_H-M   'P 1'
#
loop_
_entity.id
_entity.type
_entity.pdbx_description
1 polymer ?
#
loop_
_entity_poly.entity_id
_entity_poly.type
_entity_poly.pdbx_seq_one_letter_code
_entity_poly.pdbx_strand_id
1 'polypeptide(L)'
;MFWVLLLLLAWAAAGTACTRLCLAAVHAAAADADARRHDLTLYEAAFLSGGPRRVADLTLVSMARQRRLLLAHTGWATVVDPRGRDEMERTVIGAIGPEGQSRIAPVRADAASADAVRSIADRLVDAGLAVPDGTRSGIAAAVRQVRLASVAVVALGAIALLVPASSEMPRHLVALWFALPLALSLSCLAIARMEVHP
;
A
#
# COMPACT_ATOMS: atom_id res chain seq x y z
N MET A 1 -2.66 37.25 22.04
CA MET A 1 -2.94 37.30 20.58
C MET A 1 -2.18 36.23 19.79
N PHE A 2 -0.94 35.88 20.13
CA PHE A 2 -0.12 34.88 19.42
C PHE A 2 -0.75 33.47 19.34
N TRP A 3 -1.54 33.09 20.35
CA TRP A 3 -2.15 31.76 20.44
C TRP A 3 -3.26 31.50 19.41
N VAL A 4 -3.92 32.55 18.91
CA VAL A 4 -4.97 32.45 17.88
C VAL A 4 -4.37 32.09 16.52
N LEU A 5 -3.16 32.56 16.20
CA LEU A 5 -2.44 32.19 14.98
C LEU A 5 -2.05 30.71 14.98
N LEU A 6 -1.63 30.18 16.14
CA LEU A 6 -1.32 28.77 16.32
C LEU A 6 -2.58 27.88 16.20
N LEU A 7 -3.72 28.37 16.70
CA LEU A 7 -5.01 27.69 16.57
C LEU A 7 -5.50 27.62 15.11
N LEU A 8 -5.36 28.72 14.37
CA LEU A 8 -5.68 28.79 12.94
C LEU A 8 -4.83 27.83 12.11
N LEU A 9 -3.53 27.73 12.43
CA LEU A 9 -2.62 26.79 11.77
C LEU A 9 -3.02 25.33 12.03
N ALA A 10 -3.42 25.00 13.27
CA ALA A 10 -3.88 23.67 13.64
C ALA A 10 -5.19 23.28 12.93
N TRP A 11 -6.12 24.24 12.79
CA TRP A 11 -7.37 24.05 12.04
C TRP A 11 -7.14 23.88 10.53
N ALA A 12 -6.22 24.64 9.95
CA ALA A 12 -5.84 24.47 8.55
C ALA A 12 -5.22 23.08 8.30
N ALA A 13 -4.38 22.59 9.22
CA ALA A 13 -3.82 21.25 9.16
C ALA A 13 -4.89 20.15 9.31
N ALA A 14 -5.85 20.32 10.22
CA ALA A 14 -6.95 19.38 10.40
C ALA A 14 -7.91 19.34 9.19
N GLY A 15 -8.25 20.51 8.64
CA GLY A 15 -9.11 20.64 7.46
C GLY A 15 -8.51 19.99 6.22
N THR A 16 -7.20 20.16 6.00
CA THR A 16 -6.48 19.53 4.87
C THR A 16 -6.35 18.01 5.03
N ALA A 17 -6.25 17.49 6.25
CA ALA A 17 -6.29 16.06 6.51
C ALA A 17 -7.69 15.48 6.22
N CYS A 18 -8.76 16.14 6.68
CA CYS A 18 -10.13 15.68 6.47
C CYS A 18 -10.52 15.67 4.98
N THR A 19 -10.17 16.73 4.23
CA THR A 19 -10.44 16.77 2.77
C THR A 19 -9.70 15.67 2.02
N ARG A 20 -8.44 15.40 2.37
CA ARG A 20 -7.69 14.28 1.77
C ARG A 20 -8.30 12.93 2.09
N LEU A 21 -8.84 12.75 3.29
CA LEU A 21 -9.50 11.52 3.70
C LEU A 21 -10.83 11.32 2.96
N CYS A 22 -11.65 12.37 2.83
CA CYS A 22 -12.90 12.32 2.07
C CYS A 22 -12.64 12.02 0.59
N LEU A 23 -11.62 12.64 -0.02
CA LEU A 23 -11.25 12.35 -1.40
C LEU A 23 -10.76 10.91 -1.57
N ALA A 24 -9.99 10.39 -0.62
CA ALA A 24 -9.57 8.98 -0.64
C ALA A 24 -10.75 8.02 -0.53
N ALA A 25 -11.73 8.31 0.35
CA ALA A 25 -12.92 7.49 0.51
C ALA A 25 -13.82 7.49 -0.74
N VAL A 26 -13.99 8.66 -1.39
CA VAL A 26 -14.77 8.78 -2.64
C VAL A 26 -14.08 8.05 -3.79
N HIS A 27 -12.74 8.16 -3.90
CA HIS A 27 -11.99 7.42 -4.91
C HIS A 27 -12.07 5.90 -4.69
N ALA A 28 -12.01 5.44 -3.44
CA ALA A 28 -12.17 4.02 -3.11
C ALA A 28 -13.58 3.51 -3.48
N ALA A 29 -14.63 4.27 -3.18
CA ALA A 29 -16.01 3.90 -3.52
C ALA A 29 -16.27 3.88 -5.04
N ALA A 30 -15.64 4.79 -5.80
CA ALA A 30 -15.73 4.82 -7.25
C ALA A 30 -15.01 3.62 -7.89
N ALA A 31 -13.80 3.29 -7.40
CA ALA A 31 -13.06 2.11 -7.86
C ALA A 31 -13.83 0.80 -7.60
N ASP A 32 -14.51 0.67 -6.47
CA ASP A 32 -15.30 -0.51 -6.10
C ASP A 32 -16.54 -0.73 -7.01
N ALA A 33 -17.09 0.34 -7.59
CA ALA A 33 -18.22 0.26 -8.51
C ALA A 33 -17.81 -0.26 -9.90
N ASP A 34 -16.63 0.14 -10.38
CA ASP A 34 -16.06 -0.34 -11.66
C ASP A 34 -15.52 -1.77 -11.52
N ALA A 35 -14.92 -2.08 -10.36
CA ALA A 35 -14.42 -3.41 -10.01
C ALA A 35 -15.48 -4.52 -10.19
N ARG A 36 -16.73 -4.25 -9.81
CA ARG A 36 -17.83 -5.21 -9.87
C ARG A 36 -18.25 -5.62 -11.29
N ARG A 37 -17.74 -4.96 -12.34
CA ARG A 37 -17.98 -5.34 -13.74
C ARG A 37 -16.84 -6.13 -14.38
N HIS A 38 -15.66 -6.18 -13.75
CA HIS A 38 -14.48 -6.81 -14.35
C HIS A 38 -14.36 -8.27 -13.88
N ASP A 39 -14.44 -9.22 -14.83
CA ASP A 39 -14.19 -10.64 -14.55
C ASP A 39 -12.69 -10.85 -14.29
N LEU A 40 -12.33 -10.98 -13.01
CA LEU A 40 -10.96 -11.19 -12.56
C LEU A 40 -10.41 -12.55 -13.00
N THR A 41 -9.29 -12.55 -13.72
CA THR A 41 -8.52 -13.78 -13.95
C THR A 41 -7.86 -14.27 -12.65
N LEU A 42 -7.49 -15.56 -12.60
CA LEU A 42 -6.81 -16.14 -11.43
C LEU A 42 -5.51 -15.40 -11.08
N TYR A 43 -4.76 -14.95 -12.10
CA TYR A 43 -3.52 -14.20 -11.92
C TYR A 43 -3.77 -12.78 -11.41
N GLU A 44 -4.81 -12.10 -11.89
CA GLU A 44 -5.22 -10.77 -11.41
C GLU A 44 -5.71 -10.84 -9.95
N ALA A 45 -6.54 -11.83 -9.61
CA ALA A 45 -6.95 -12.06 -8.23
C ALA A 45 -5.74 -12.35 -7.31
N ALA A 46 -4.77 -13.14 -7.77
CA ALA A 46 -3.53 -13.36 -7.03
C ALA A 46 -2.73 -12.07 -6.85
N PHE A 47 -2.63 -11.24 -7.89
CA PHE A 47 -1.96 -9.95 -7.83
C PHE A 47 -2.62 -9.02 -6.81
N LEU A 48 -3.95 -8.94 -6.78
CA LEU A 48 -4.67 -8.13 -5.79
C LEU A 48 -4.49 -8.67 -4.36
N SER A 49 -4.43 -10.00 -4.19
CA SER A 49 -4.29 -10.64 -2.88
C SER A 49 -2.89 -10.53 -2.25
N GLY A 50 -1.84 -10.34 -3.04
CA GLY A 50 -0.47 -10.40 -2.52
C GLY A 50 0.63 -9.87 -3.45
N GLY A 51 0.25 -9.15 -4.49
CA GLY A 51 1.14 -8.50 -5.43
C GLY A 51 1.88 -9.45 -6.38
N PRO A 52 2.96 -8.94 -7.02
CA PRO A 52 3.72 -9.66 -8.05
C PRO A 52 4.24 -11.03 -7.61
N ARG A 53 4.69 -11.14 -6.37
CA ARG A 53 5.22 -12.40 -5.82
C ARG A 53 4.15 -13.48 -5.71
N ARG A 54 2.92 -13.10 -5.37
CA ARG A 54 1.80 -14.04 -5.23
C ARG A 54 1.37 -14.61 -6.58
N VAL A 55 1.49 -13.82 -7.66
CA VAL A 55 1.28 -14.30 -9.04
C VAL A 55 2.34 -15.34 -9.43
N ALA A 56 3.61 -15.08 -9.12
CA ALA A 56 4.69 -16.03 -9.37
C ALA A 56 4.51 -17.34 -8.58
N ASP A 57 4.15 -17.25 -7.30
CA ASP A 57 3.86 -18.42 -6.46
C ASP A 57 2.65 -19.21 -6.99
N LEU A 58 1.58 -18.52 -7.38
CA LEU A 58 0.40 -19.14 -8.00
C LEU A 58 0.78 -19.91 -9.28
N THR A 59 1.60 -19.30 -10.13
CA THR A 59 2.06 -19.90 -11.39
C THR A 59 2.87 -21.17 -11.12
N LEU A 60 3.85 -21.10 -10.21
CA LEU A 60 4.67 -22.24 -9.80
C LEU A 60 3.83 -23.39 -9.24
N VAL A 61 2.89 -23.09 -8.34
CA VAL A 61 2.01 -24.09 -7.72
C VAL A 61 1.02 -24.68 -8.74
N SER A 62 0.47 -23.85 -9.63
CA SER A 62 -0.43 -24.31 -10.70
C SER A 62 0.28 -25.28 -11.64
N MET A 63 1.49 -24.93 -12.10
CA MET A 63 2.32 -25.80 -12.94
C MET A 63 2.70 -27.09 -12.22
N ALA A 64 3.02 -27.03 -10.93
CA ALA A 64 3.35 -28.20 -10.13
C ALA A 64 2.15 -29.15 -9.96
N ARG A 65 0.96 -28.60 -9.70
CA ARG A 65 -0.29 -29.38 -9.64
C ARG A 65 -0.61 -30.06 -10.96
N GLN A 66 -0.29 -29.42 -12.08
CA GLN A 66 -0.46 -29.97 -13.43
C GLN A 66 0.67 -30.93 -13.85
N ARG A 67 1.62 -31.25 -12.95
CA ARG A 67 2.79 -32.12 -13.20
C ARG A 67 3.73 -31.62 -14.30
N ARG A 68 3.76 -30.31 -14.54
CA ARG A 68 4.62 -29.67 -15.55
C ARG A 68 5.89 -29.09 -14.96
N LEU A 69 5.92 -28.99 -13.63
CA LEU A 69 7.06 -28.51 -12.87
C LEU A 69 7.16 -29.33 -11.58
N LEU A 70 8.35 -29.77 -11.21
CA LEU A 70 8.60 -30.47 -9.96
C LEU A 70 9.21 -29.47 -8.97
N LEU A 71 8.50 -29.24 -7.87
CA LEU A 71 8.99 -28.43 -6.76
C LEU A 71 9.54 -29.37 -5.69
N ALA A 72 10.86 -29.44 -5.60
CA ALA A 72 11.54 -30.24 -4.60
C ALA A 72 11.46 -29.58 -3.22
N HIS A 73 11.29 -30.38 -2.18
CA HIS A 73 11.32 -29.93 -0.77
C HIS A 73 12.65 -29.26 -0.38
N THR A 74 13.72 -29.52 -1.14
CA THR A 74 15.04 -28.88 -1.00
C THR A 74 15.11 -27.46 -1.57
N GLY A 75 14.01 -26.93 -2.11
CA GLY A 75 13.93 -25.57 -2.65
C GLY A 75 14.31 -25.44 -4.12
N TRP A 76 14.28 -26.54 -4.88
CA TRP A 76 14.55 -26.57 -6.31
C TRP A 76 13.27 -26.68 -7.14
N ALA A 77 13.25 -26.02 -8.29
CA ALA A 77 12.23 -26.09 -9.31
C ALA A 77 12.83 -26.76 -10.54
N THR A 78 12.23 -27.86 -11.00
CA THR A 78 12.65 -28.58 -12.21
C THR A 78 11.53 -28.57 -13.23
N VAL A 79 11.81 -28.19 -14.47
CA VAL A 79 10.85 -28.19 -15.57
C VAL A 79 10.67 -29.63 -16.05
N VAL A 80 9.43 -30.12 -16.01
CA VAL A 80 9.06 -31.46 -16.53
C VAL A 80 8.54 -31.33 -17.96
N ASP A 81 7.74 -30.30 -18.22
CA ASP A 81 7.20 -29.97 -19.54
C ASP A 81 7.60 -28.53 -19.92
N PRO A 82 8.48 -28.35 -20.92
CA PRO A 82 8.98 -27.03 -21.31
C PRO A 82 7.99 -26.21 -22.14
N ARG A 83 6.82 -26.77 -22.53
CA ARG A 83 5.83 -26.03 -23.31
C ARG A 83 4.92 -25.19 -22.42
N GLY A 84 5.26 -23.92 -22.19
CA GLY A 84 4.37 -22.97 -21.49
C GLY A 84 3.08 -22.71 -22.28
N ARG A 85 1.92 -22.80 -21.61
CA ARG A 85 0.58 -22.63 -22.20
C ARG A 85 0.16 -21.17 -22.25
N ASP A 86 0.58 -20.40 -21.26
CA ASP A 86 0.33 -18.96 -21.18
C ASP A 86 1.65 -18.19 -21.06
N GLU A 87 1.56 -16.87 -20.99
CA GLU A 87 2.72 -16.00 -20.86
C GLU A 87 3.44 -16.17 -19.51
N MET A 88 2.70 -16.31 -18.42
CA MET A 88 3.27 -16.47 -17.07
C MET A 88 4.06 -17.77 -16.92
N GLU A 89 3.55 -18.88 -17.45
CA GLU A 89 4.25 -20.15 -17.47
C GLU A 89 5.52 -20.08 -18.32
N ARG A 90 5.47 -19.42 -19.49
CA ARG A 90 6.66 -19.21 -20.32
C ARG A 90 7.71 -18.36 -19.60
N THR A 91 7.28 -17.34 -18.86
CA THR A 91 8.15 -16.55 -18.00
C THR A 91 8.83 -17.41 -16.92
N VAL A 92 8.08 -18.25 -16.22
CA VAL A 92 8.65 -19.14 -15.19
C VAL A 92 9.64 -20.14 -15.78
N ILE A 93 9.31 -20.75 -16.92
CA ILE A 93 10.21 -21.67 -17.64
C ILE A 93 11.48 -20.93 -18.08
N GLY A 94 11.33 -19.72 -18.62
CA GLY A 94 12.46 -18.87 -19.00
C GLY A 94 13.35 -18.47 -17.82
N ALA A 95 12.75 -18.19 -16.65
CA ALA A 95 13.47 -17.85 -15.42
C ALA A 95 14.21 -19.07 -14.81
N ILE A 96 13.74 -20.28 -15.03
CA ILE A 96 14.48 -21.50 -14.66
C ILE A 96 15.68 -21.70 -15.59
N GLY A 97 15.57 -21.29 -16.85
CA GLY A 97 16.64 -21.34 -17.83
C GLY A 97 16.80 -22.70 -18.52
N PRO A 98 17.75 -22.80 -19.46
CA PRO A 98 17.90 -23.95 -20.34
C PRO A 98 18.37 -25.23 -19.64
N GLU A 99 18.97 -25.10 -18.45
CA GLU A 99 19.39 -26.25 -17.63
C GLU A 99 18.19 -27.03 -17.07
N GLY A 100 16.98 -26.46 -17.14
CA GLY A 100 15.73 -27.12 -16.72
C GLY A 100 15.58 -27.26 -15.21
N GLN A 101 16.54 -26.77 -14.41
CA GLN A 101 16.46 -26.75 -12.95
C GLN A 101 17.06 -25.47 -12.37
N SER A 102 16.41 -24.89 -11.36
CA SER A 102 16.91 -23.72 -10.66
C SER A 102 16.30 -23.63 -9.26
N ARG A 103 16.86 -22.79 -8.38
CA ARG A 103 16.29 -22.58 -7.04
C ARG A 103 14.96 -21.83 -7.14
N ILE A 104 13.98 -22.21 -6.33
CA ILE A 104 12.64 -21.58 -6.33
C ILE A 104 12.71 -20.08 -5.99
N ALA A 105 13.58 -19.70 -5.05
CA ALA A 105 13.68 -18.32 -4.58
C ALA A 105 14.06 -17.31 -5.68
N PRO A 106 15.15 -17.51 -6.47
CA PRO A 106 15.48 -16.64 -7.58
C PRO A 106 14.45 -16.71 -8.71
N VAL A 107 13.99 -17.91 -9.09
CA VAL A 107 12.95 -18.08 -10.13
C VAL A 107 11.69 -17.26 -9.80
N ARG A 108 11.26 -17.28 -8.54
CA ARG A 108 10.13 -16.49 -8.07
C ARG A 108 10.40 -15.00 -8.12
N ALA A 109 11.59 -14.55 -7.76
CA ALA A 109 11.95 -13.13 -7.81
C ALA A 109 11.96 -12.64 -9.25
N ASP A 110 12.58 -13.41 -10.15
CA ASP A 110 12.69 -13.09 -11.56
C ASP A 110 11.30 -13.08 -12.22
N ALA A 111 10.49 -14.12 -12.00
CA ALA A 111 9.13 -14.20 -12.51
C ALA A 111 8.22 -13.07 -11.97
N ALA A 112 8.37 -12.69 -10.69
CA ALA A 112 7.64 -11.57 -10.11
C ALA A 112 8.06 -10.21 -10.72
N SER A 113 9.27 -10.12 -11.24
CA SER A 113 9.82 -8.90 -11.88
C SER A 113 9.66 -8.89 -13.41
N ALA A 114 8.97 -9.87 -13.99
CA ALA A 114 8.83 -10.01 -15.43
C ALA A 114 7.79 -9.05 -16.03
N ASP A 115 7.94 -8.76 -17.33
CA ASP A 115 6.99 -7.95 -18.10
C ASP A 115 5.56 -8.51 -18.07
N ALA A 116 5.41 -9.84 -18.04
CA ALA A 116 4.10 -10.48 -17.95
C ALA A 116 3.33 -10.09 -16.67
N VAL A 117 4.05 -9.86 -15.55
CA VAL A 117 3.44 -9.41 -14.29
C VAL A 117 3.20 -7.90 -14.30
N ARG A 118 4.08 -7.13 -14.96
CA ARG A 118 3.83 -5.70 -15.21
C ARG A 118 2.57 -5.49 -16.05
N SER A 119 2.37 -6.28 -17.11
CA SER A 119 1.18 -6.17 -17.96
C SER A 119 -0.11 -6.49 -17.21
N ILE A 120 -0.08 -7.41 -16.24
CA ILE A 120 -1.20 -7.65 -15.31
C ILE A 120 -1.46 -6.41 -14.45
N ALA A 121 -0.41 -5.81 -13.89
CA ALA A 121 -0.53 -4.59 -13.11
C ALA A 121 -1.12 -3.43 -13.93
N ASP A 122 -0.65 -3.24 -15.16
CA ASP A 122 -1.13 -2.20 -16.08
C ASP A 122 -2.62 -2.40 -16.41
N ARG A 123 -3.03 -3.63 -16.75
CA ARG A 123 -4.47 -3.92 -16.98
C ARG A 123 -5.33 -3.67 -15.75
N LEU A 124 -4.82 -3.99 -14.56
CA LEU A 124 -5.54 -3.70 -13.31
C LEU A 124 -5.62 -2.21 -13.04
N VAL A 125 -4.59 -1.43 -13.39
CA VAL A 125 -4.61 0.04 -13.31
C VAL A 125 -5.64 0.60 -14.29
N ASP A 126 -5.64 0.12 -15.54
CA ASP A 126 -6.59 0.54 -16.57
C ASP A 126 -8.05 0.20 -16.18
N ALA A 127 -8.25 -0.93 -15.49
CA ALA A 127 -9.54 -1.35 -14.94
C ALA A 127 -9.92 -0.61 -13.63
N GLY A 128 -9.08 0.31 -13.13
CA GLY A 128 -9.32 1.03 -11.87
C GLY A 128 -9.19 0.17 -10.61
N LEU A 129 -8.70 -1.06 -10.74
CA LEU A 129 -8.56 -2.05 -9.67
C LEU A 129 -7.23 -1.96 -8.92
N ALA A 130 -6.20 -1.38 -9.53
CA ALA A 130 -4.90 -1.17 -8.92
C ALA A 130 -4.46 0.30 -9.03
N VAL A 131 -3.76 0.77 -8.01
CA VAL A 131 -3.13 2.08 -8.02
C VAL A 131 -1.79 1.98 -8.74
N PRO A 132 -1.46 2.90 -9.67
CA PRO A 132 -0.17 2.90 -10.36
C PRO A 132 0.99 2.84 -9.37
N ASP A 133 2.03 2.04 -9.66
CA ASP A 133 3.16 1.85 -8.73
C ASP A 133 3.89 3.16 -8.39
N GLY A 134 3.88 4.15 -9.31
CA GLY A 134 4.36 5.51 -9.06
C GLY A 134 3.54 6.29 -8.02
N THR A 135 2.27 5.95 -7.85
CA THR A 135 1.37 6.58 -6.87
C THR A 135 1.43 5.86 -5.51
N ARG A 136 1.75 4.57 -5.46
CA ARG A 136 1.93 3.81 -4.21
C ARG A 136 3.10 4.34 -3.36
N SER A 137 4.19 4.76 -4.00
CA SER A 137 5.28 5.49 -3.32
C SER A 137 4.82 6.86 -2.80
N GLY A 138 3.94 7.53 -3.55
CA GLY A 138 3.27 8.78 -3.16
C GLY A 138 2.36 8.62 -1.94
N ILE A 139 1.64 7.51 -1.81
CA ILE A 139 0.80 7.21 -0.63
C ILE A 139 1.69 6.97 0.59
N ALA A 140 2.77 6.20 0.46
CA ALA A 140 3.73 6.00 1.55
C ALA A 140 4.42 7.32 1.98
N ALA A 141 4.71 8.20 1.01
CA ALA A 141 5.21 9.55 1.27
C ALA A 141 4.14 10.44 1.95
N ALA A 142 2.88 10.34 1.53
CA ALA A 142 1.77 11.08 2.13
C ALA A 142 1.49 10.64 3.57
N VAL A 143 1.53 9.33 3.86
CA VAL A 143 1.44 8.80 5.23
C VAL A 143 2.61 9.28 6.09
N ARG A 144 3.82 9.32 5.54
CA ARG A 144 5.01 9.87 6.21
C ARG A 144 4.85 11.37 6.50
N GLN A 145 4.27 12.13 5.57
CA GLN A 145 3.98 13.55 5.72
C GLN A 145 2.96 13.80 6.83
N VAL A 146 1.88 13.02 6.88
CA VAL A 146 0.87 13.10 7.94
C VAL A 146 1.49 12.77 9.29
N ARG A 147 2.35 11.75 9.36
CA ARG A 147 3.07 11.38 10.58
C ARG A 147 3.99 12.49 11.07
N LEU A 148 4.76 13.11 10.16
CA LEU A 148 5.61 14.27 10.46
C LEU A 148 4.78 15.46 10.95
N ALA A 149 3.62 15.72 10.32
CA ALA A 149 2.72 16.79 10.73
C ALA A 149 2.16 16.56 12.14
N SER A 150 1.76 15.34 12.48
CA SER A 150 1.31 15.01 13.84
C SER A 150 2.42 15.17 14.90
N VAL A 151 3.68 14.83 14.57
CA VAL A 151 4.82 15.07 15.45
C VAL A 151 5.08 16.56 15.63
N ALA A 152 4.99 17.34 14.56
CA ALA A 152 5.14 18.80 14.60
C ALA A 152 4.06 19.47 15.46
N VAL A 153 2.80 19.01 15.38
CA VAL A 153 1.69 19.51 16.21
C VAL A 153 1.94 19.23 17.70
N VAL A 154 2.44 18.03 18.05
CA VAL A 154 2.81 17.68 19.43
C VAL A 154 3.99 18.55 19.91
N ALA A 155 5.01 18.73 19.07
CA ALA A 155 6.17 19.55 19.40
C ALA A 155 5.80 21.03 19.61
N LEU A 156 4.94 21.60 18.76
CA LEU A 156 4.42 22.96 18.91
C LEU A 156 3.55 23.11 20.16
N GLY A 157 2.73 22.11 20.49
CA GLY A 157 1.96 22.08 21.75
C GLY A 157 2.86 22.04 22.99
N ALA A 158 3.93 21.26 22.95
CA ALA A 158 4.93 21.19 24.02
C ALA A 158 5.68 22.52 24.19
N ILE A 159 6.11 23.15 23.09
CA ILE A 159 6.77 24.46 23.11
C ILE A 159 5.83 25.53 23.68
N ALA A 160 4.55 25.53 23.28
CA ALA A 160 3.56 26.48 23.81
C ALA A 160 3.31 26.33 25.32
N LEU A 161 3.48 25.13 25.89
CA LEU A 161 3.37 24.86 27.33
C LEU A 161 4.65 25.23 28.10
N LEU A 162 5.81 25.15 27.44
CA LEU A 162 7.12 25.42 28.04
C LEU A 162 7.52 26.90 27.96
N VAL A 163 6.96 27.69 27.03
CA VAL A 163 7.20 29.14 26.97
C VAL A 163 6.41 29.83 28.09
N PRO A 164 7.07 30.50 29.05
CA PRO A 164 6.39 31.21 30.13
C PRO A 164 5.86 32.55 29.60
N ALA A 165 4.72 32.51 28.91
CA ALA A 165 3.99 33.71 28.53
C ALA A 165 3.01 34.09 29.65
N SER A 166 3.22 35.29 30.22
CA SER A 166 2.28 35.98 31.10
C SER A 166 0.97 36.24 30.35
N SER A 167 0.08 35.25 30.39
CA SER A 167 -1.25 35.34 29.81
C SER A 167 -2.26 35.04 30.92
N GLU A 168 -3.23 35.94 31.11
CA GLU A 168 -4.29 35.86 32.12
C GLU A 168 -5.25 34.67 31.92
N MET A 169 -5.05 33.85 30.87
CA MET A 169 -5.91 32.73 30.51
C MET A 169 -5.41 31.43 31.16
N PRO A 170 -6.27 30.65 31.83
CA PRO A 170 -5.85 29.40 32.49
C PRO A 170 -5.29 28.36 31.51
N ARG A 171 -4.10 27.82 31.80
CA ARG A 171 -3.35 26.87 30.93
C ARG A 171 -4.13 25.61 30.52
N HIS A 172 -5.14 25.21 31.30
CA HIS A 172 -5.97 24.04 31.01
C HIS A 172 -6.96 24.27 29.84
N LEU A 173 -7.47 25.50 29.67
CA LEU A 173 -8.36 25.87 28.55
C LEU A 173 -7.61 25.86 27.22
N VAL A 174 -6.33 26.24 27.26
CA VAL A 174 -5.40 26.16 26.13
C VAL A 174 -5.13 24.70 25.74
N ALA A 175 -4.88 23.82 26.72
CA ALA A 175 -4.67 22.40 26.46
C ALA A 175 -5.92 21.71 25.87
N LEU A 176 -7.12 22.07 26.35
CA LEU A 176 -8.39 21.49 25.89
C LEU A 176 -8.67 21.78 24.41
N TRP A 177 -8.34 22.98 23.95
CA TRP A 177 -8.53 23.39 22.56
C TRP A 177 -7.54 22.73 21.59
N PHE A 178 -6.33 22.40 22.06
CA PHE A 178 -5.37 21.61 21.28
C PHE A 178 -5.67 20.11 21.31
N ALA A 179 -6.38 19.62 22.32
CA ALA A 179 -6.78 18.22 22.39
C ALA A 179 -7.75 17.81 21.27
N LEU A 180 -8.59 18.73 20.77
CA LEU A 180 -9.53 18.49 19.67
C LEU A 180 -8.85 18.13 18.33
N PRO A 181 -7.94 18.95 17.77
CA PRO A 181 -7.22 18.60 16.53
C PRO A 181 -6.26 17.42 16.72
N LEU A 182 -5.75 17.21 17.94
CA LEU A 182 -4.89 16.08 18.27
C LEU A 182 -5.69 14.76 18.33
N ALA A 183 -6.90 14.78 18.88
CA ALA A 183 -7.82 13.65 18.86
C ALA A 183 -8.28 13.31 17.43
N LEU A 184 -8.56 14.33 16.60
CA LEU A 184 -8.96 14.16 15.21
C LEU A 184 -7.83 13.56 14.33
N SER A 185 -6.59 13.98 14.56
CA SER A 185 -5.43 13.43 13.84
C SER A 185 -5.08 12.02 14.31
N LEU A 186 -5.18 11.74 15.61
CA LEU A 186 -5.03 10.39 16.16
C LEU A 186 -6.12 9.44 15.66
N SER A 187 -7.37 9.88 15.55
CA SER A 187 -8.46 9.03 15.04
C SER A 187 -8.27 8.67 13.56
N CYS A 188 -7.84 9.62 12.72
CA CYS A 188 -7.50 9.31 11.32
C CYS A 188 -6.33 8.33 11.21
N LEU A 189 -5.31 8.48 12.05
CA LEU A 189 -4.13 7.62 12.03
C LEU A 189 -4.45 6.21 12.55
N ALA A 190 -5.37 6.09 13.50
CA ALA A 190 -5.88 4.80 13.97
C ALA A 190 -6.66 4.06 12.87
N ILE A 191 -7.55 4.75 12.16
CA ILE A 191 -8.33 4.17 11.04
C ILE A 191 -7.40 3.70 9.92
N ALA A 192 -6.44 4.53 9.52
CA ALA A 192 -5.46 4.17 8.49
C ALA A 192 -4.59 2.96 8.89
N ARG A 193 -4.30 2.78 10.18
CA ARG A 193 -3.51 1.65 10.66
C ARG A 193 -4.30 0.33 10.64
N MET A 194 -5.60 0.39 10.91
CA MET A 194 -6.49 -0.78 10.88
C MET A 194 -6.72 -1.29 9.46
N GLU A 195 -6.81 -0.39 8.47
CA GLU A 195 -7.01 -0.74 7.06
C GLU A 195 -5.74 -1.32 6.40
N VAL A 196 -4.55 -0.79 6.74
CA VAL A 196 -3.31 -1.20 6.06
C VAL A 196 -2.73 -2.49 6.63
N HIS A 197 -3.10 -2.92 7.84
CA HIS A 197 -2.64 -4.16 8.47
C HIS A 197 -3.83 -4.90 9.10
N PRO A 198 -4.61 -5.69 8.32
CA PRO A 198 -5.57 -6.64 8.90
C PRO A 198 -4.87 -7.76 9.67
#